data_AF-A0A8J8TPS1-F1
#
_entry.id   AF-A0A8J8TPS1-F1
#
_cell.length_a   1.000
_cell.length_b   1.000
_cell.length_c   1.000
_cell.angle_alpha   90.00
_cell.angle_beta   90.00
_cell.angle_gamma   90.00
#
_symmetry.space_group_name_H-M   'P 1'
#
loop_
_entity.id
_entity.type
_entity.pdbx_description
1 polymer ?
#
loop_
_entity_poly.entity_id
_entity_poly.type
_entity_poly.pdbx_seq_one_letter_code
_entity_poly.pdbx_strand_id
1 'polypeptide(L)' 'MRITDYELFEVPPRWLFLKLTTSDGTVGWGEPVVEGRAKTVRTAVEELLD' A
#
# COMPACT_ATOMS: atom_id res chain seq x y z
N MET A 1 0.75 -15.49 11.55
CA MET A 1 0.32 -14.36 10.70
C MET A 1 1.00 -13.08 11.17
N ARG A 2 2.07 -12.67 10.48
CA ARG A 2 2.78 -11.39 10.66
C ARG A 2 3.03 -10.79 9.28
N ILE A 3 2.89 -9.48 9.13
CA ILE A 3 3.30 -8.77 7.91
C ILE A 3 4.83 -8.74 7.87
N THR A 4 5.41 -9.02 6.71
CA THR A 4 6.86 -9.07 6.50
C THR A 4 7.34 -8.14 5.40
N ASP A 5 6.45 -7.72 4.51
CA ASP A 5 6.81 -6.82 3.40
C ASP A 5 5.58 -6.06 2.89
N TYR A 6 5.82 -4.93 2.25
CA TYR A 6 4.80 -4.14 1.57
C TYR A 6 5.33 -3.45 0.31
N GLU A 7 4.45 -3.28 -0.68
CA GLU A 7 4.76 -2.57 -1.92
C GLU A 7 3.62 -1.60 -2.26
N LEU A 8 3.98 -0.40 -2.74
CA LEU A 8 3.03 0.64 -3.15
C LEU A 8 3.15 0.95 -4.65
N PHE A 9 2.05 0.80 -5.37
CA PHE A 9 1.97 0.99 -6.82
C PHE A 9 1.11 2.21 -7.14
N GLU A 10 1.74 3.29 -7.64
CA GLU A 10 0.99 4.39 -8.24
C GLU A 10 0.63 4.03 -9.68
N VAL A 11 -0.67 4.01 -9.99
CA VAL A 11 -1.17 3.67 -11.32
C VAL A 11 -1.93 4.87 -11.89
N PRO A 12 -1.53 5.39 -13.06
CA PRO A 12 -2.25 6.46 -13.72
C PRO A 12 -3.74 6.12 -13.94
N PRO A 13 -4.65 7.09 -13.86
CA PRO A 13 -4.39 8.51 -13.60
C PRO A 13 -4.39 8.89 -12.11
N ARG A 14 -4.88 8.03 -11.21
CA ARG A 14 -5.19 8.43 -9.82
C ARG A 14 -5.20 7.32 -8.78
N TRP A 15 -4.73 6.11 -9.10
CA TRP A 15 -4.79 4.99 -8.17
C TRP A 15 -3.50 4.83 -7.38
N LEU A 16 -3.64 4.31 -6.18
CA LEU A 16 -2.55 3.82 -5.36
C LEU A 16 -2.97 2.44 -4.83
N PHE A 17 -2.27 1.39 -5.24
CA PHE A 17 -2.46 0.06 -4.68
C PHE A 17 -1.40 -0.26 -3.64
N LEU A 18 -1.82 -0.98 -2.61
CA LEU A 18 -0.98 -1.54 -1.56
C LEU A 18 -1.02 -3.06 -1.68
N LYS A 19 0.15 -3.67 -1.73
CA LYS A 19 0.35 -5.11 -1.57
C LYS A 19 1.00 -5.36 -0.23
N LEU A 20 0.47 -6.31 0.54
CA LEU A 20 1.07 -6.80 1.79
C LEU A 20 1.43 -8.27 1.64
N THR A 21 2.60 -8.65 2.14
CA THR A 21 3.05 -10.04 2.21
C THR A 21 3.22 -10.45 3.66
N THR A 22 2.72 -11.63 4.03
CA THR A 22 2.88 -12.19 5.37
C THR A 22 3.96 -13.26 5.44
N SER A 23 4.41 -13.57 6.66
CA SER A 23 5.43 -14.58 6.94
C SER A 23 5.09 -16.01 6.48
N ASP A 24 3.82 -16.30 6.24
CA ASP A 24 3.33 -17.59 5.73
C ASP A 24 3.09 -17.59 4.20
N GLY A 25 3.49 -16.51 3.52
CA GLY A 25 3.37 -16.36 2.06
C GLY A 25 2.01 -15.87 1.58
N THR A 26 1.07 -15.55 2.48
CA THR A 26 -0.22 -14.95 2.08
C THR A 26 0.01 -13.54 1.54
N VAL A 27 -0.66 -13.21 0.44
CA VAL A 27 -0.61 -11.88 -0.18
C VAL A 27 -1.99 -11.24 -0.16
N GLY A 28 -2.07 -10.02 0.37
CA GLY A 28 -3.26 -9.19 0.40
C GLY A 28 -3.10 -7.95 -0.46
N TRP A 29 -4.20 -7.50 -1.08
CA TRP A 29 -4.25 -6.29 -1.89
C TRP A 29 -5.27 -5.30 -1.31
N GLY A 30 -4.92 -4.01 -1.34
CA GLY A 30 -5.79 -2.91 -0.96
C GLY A 30 -5.60 -1.69 -1.86
N GLU A 31 -6.58 -0.79 -1.82
CA GLU A 31 -6.55 0.48 -2.54
C GLU A 31 -6.78 1.63 -1.54
N PRO A 32 -5.73 2.15 -0.88
CA PRO A 32 -5.87 3.19 0.15
C PRO A 32 -6.19 4.59 -0.40
N VAL A 33 -6.35 4.75 -1.71
CA VAL A 33 -6.28 6.07 -2.35
C VAL A 33 -7.42 7.02 -1.96
N VAL A 34 -7.06 8.28 -1.76
CA VAL A 34 -7.98 9.41 -1.74
C VAL A 34 -7.78 10.19 -3.04
N GLU A 35 -8.85 10.43 -3.79
CA GLU A 35 -8.78 11.05 -5.11
C GLU A 35 -8.02 12.39 -5.09
N GLY A 36 -7.06 12.55 -6.01
CA GLY A 36 -6.21 13.74 -6.11
C GLY A 36 -5.13 13.86 -5.03
N ARG A 37 -5.00 12.90 -4.11
CA ARG A 37 -4.07 12.93 -2.97
C ARG A 37 -3.13 11.72 -2.89
N ALA A 38 -2.88 11.03 -4.01
CA ALA A 38 -2.08 9.80 -4.05
C ALA A 38 -0.72 9.90 -3.34
N LYS A 39 0.04 10.99 -3.54
CA LYS A 39 1.35 11.19 -2.89
C LYS A 39 1.24 11.36 -1.38
N THR A 40 0.26 12.14 -0.90
CA THR A 40 0.02 12.33 0.54
C THR A 40 -0.38 11.02 1.21
N VAL A 41 -1.26 10.25 0.54
CA VAL A 41 -1.68 8.94 1.04
C VAL A 41 -0.52 7.95 1.05
N ARG A 42 0.33 7.94 0.01
CA ARG A 42 1.56 7.12 -0.02
C ARG A 42 2.41 7.37 1.22
N THR A 43 2.73 8.63 1.52
CA THR A 43 3.54 8.98 2.69
C THR A 43 2.87 8.52 3.99
N ALA A 44 1.55 8.68 4.12
CA ALA A 44 0.83 8.20 5.30
C ALA A 44 0.90 6.67 5.45
N VAL A 45 0.88 5.91 4.35
CA VAL A 45 1.03 4.45 4.40
C VAL A 45 2.47 4.07 4.77
N GLU A 46 3.47 4.75 4.21
CA GLU A 46 4.89 4.54 4.54
C GLU A 46 5.14 4.80 6.04
N GLU A 47 4.62 5.89 6.61
CA GLU A 47 4.73 6.19 8.05
C GLU A 47 4.03 5.16 8.96
N LEU A 48 2.95 4.52 8.49
CA LEU A 48 2.22 3.52 9.26
C LEU A 48 2.88 2.13 9.24
N LEU A 49 3.76 1.88 8.26
CA LEU A 49 4.40 0.58 8.04
C LEU A 49 5.91 0.58 8.36
N ASP A 50 6.48 1.73 8.73
CA ASP A 50 7.77 1.87 9.43
C ASP A 50 7.74 1.20 10.81
#